data_AF-A0A537LSG1-F1
#
_entry.id   AF-A0A537LSG1-F1
#
_cell.length_a   1.000
_cell.length_b   1.000
_cell.length_c   1.000
_cell.angle_alpha   90.00
_cell.angle_beta   90.00
_cell.angle_gamma   90.00
#
_symmetry.space_group_name_H-M   'P 1'
#
loop_
_entity.id
_entity.type
_entity.pdbx_description
1 polymer ?
#
loop_
_entity_poly.entity_id
_entity_poly.type
_entity_poly.pdbx_seq_one_letter_code
_entity_poly.pdbx_strand_id
1 'polypeptide(L)' 'QAVQIYGGYGDIHDYPVERHFRDAKITEIYEGTSEVQRMVIARHLLGDARR' A
#
# COMPACT_ATOMS: atom_id res chain seq x y z
N GLN A 1 -4.83 8.97 -4.56
CA GLN A 1 -5.59 9.57 -5.68
C GLN A 1 -6.89 10.21 -5.22
N ALA A 2 -7.70 9.55 -4.38
CA ALA A 2 -8.93 10.13 -3.83
C ALA A 2 -8.72 11.47 -3.09
N VAL A 3 -7.80 11.57 -2.12
CA VAL A 3 -7.51 12.83 -1.38
C VAL A 3 -7.24 14.01 -2.33
N GLN A 4 -6.45 13.81 -3.37
CA GLN A 4 -6.10 14.86 -4.35
C GLN A 4 -7.31 15.32 -5.18
N ILE A 5 -8.29 14.46 -5.42
CA ILE A 5 -9.54 14.80 -6.15
C ILE A 5 -10.46 15.66 -5.28
N TYR A 6 -10.45 15.45 -3.96
CA TYR A 6 -11.26 16.24 -3.00
C TYR A 6 -10.61 17.59 -2.62
N GLY A 7 -9.39 17.88 -3.07
CA GLY A 7 -8.69 19.13 -2.77
C GLY A 7 -8.54 19.37 -1.26
N GLY A 8 -8.71 20.60 -0.79
CA GLY A 8 -8.64 20.93 0.64
C GLY A 8 -9.67 20.20 1.52
N TYR A 9 -10.76 19.68 0.94
CA TYR A 9 -11.76 18.87 1.64
C TYR A 9 -11.33 17.42 1.88
N GLY A 10 -10.26 16.95 1.23
CA GLY A 10 -9.72 15.60 1.42
C GLY A 10 -8.79 15.45 2.63
N ASP A 11 -8.43 16.57 3.28
CA ASP A 11 -7.49 16.65 4.42
C ASP A 11 -8.19 17.05 5.74
N ILE A 12 -9.51 17.30 5.70
CA ILE A 12 -10.33 17.67 6.86
C ILE A 12 -10.99 16.40 7.42
N HIS A 13 -10.94 16.25 8.75
CA HIS A 13 -11.48 15.10 9.52
C HIS A 13 -12.96 14.78 9.33
N ASP A 14 -13.68 15.58 8.54
CA ASP A 14 -15.09 15.37 8.23
C ASP A 14 -15.35 14.39 7.08
N TYR A 15 -14.35 14.03 6.26
CA TYR A 15 -14.53 13.10 5.13
C TYR A 15 -13.79 11.77 5.32
N PRO A 16 -14.44 10.61 5.04
CA PRO A 16 -13.85 9.29 5.26
C PRO A 16 -12.62 8.99 4.38
N VAL A 17 -12.35 9.85 3.39
CA VAL A 17 -11.25 9.71 2.42
C VAL A 17 -9.88 9.74 3.10
N GLU A 18 -9.68 10.56 4.13
CA GLU A 18 -8.42 10.58 4.90
C GLU A 18 -8.22 9.28 5.70
N ARG A 19 -9.33 8.70 6.21
CA ARG A 19 -9.32 7.50 7.05
C ARG A 19 -8.95 6.31 6.19
N HIS A 20 -9.56 6.21 5.01
CA HIS A 20 -9.18 5.22 4.02
C HIS A 20 -7.73 5.37 3.58
N PHE A 21 -7.19 6.60 3.50
CA PHE A 21 -5.78 6.80 3.19
C PHE A 21 -4.84 6.31 4.31
N ARG A 22 -5.20 6.55 5.59
CA ARG A 22 -4.47 6.00 6.74
C ARG A 22 -4.55 4.48 6.81
N ASP A 23 -5.74 3.91 6.63
CA ASP A 23 -5.96 2.47 6.65
C ASP A 23 -5.25 1.77 5.48
N ALA A 24 -5.16 2.41 4.31
CA ALA A 24 -4.38 1.87 3.20
C ALA A 24 -2.88 1.78 3.55
N LYS A 25 -2.33 2.74 4.31
CA LYS A 25 -0.91 2.71 4.66
C LYS A 25 -0.51 1.57 5.58
N ILE A 26 -1.40 1.11 6.46
CA ILE A 26 -1.11 -0.04 7.32
C ILE A 26 -0.99 -1.35 6.53
N THR A 27 -1.70 -1.47 5.41
CA THR A 27 -1.64 -2.65 4.54
C THR A 27 -0.29 -2.82 3.83
N GLU A 28 0.50 -1.75 3.71
CA GLU A 28 1.84 -1.82 3.12
C GLU A 28 2.92 -2.34 4.10
N ILE A 29 2.58 -2.43 5.40
CA ILE A 29 3.50 -2.74 6.50
C ILE A 29 3.10 -4.04 7.20
N TYR A 30 1.81 -4.24 7.44
CA TYR A 30 1.29 -5.41 8.12
C TYR A 30 1.33 -6.65 7.21
N GLU A 31 1.54 -7.83 7.80
CA GLU A 31 1.67 -9.12 7.08
C GLU A 31 2.81 -9.19 6.04
N GLY A 32 3.83 -8.36 6.24
CA GLY A 32 5.03 -8.32 5.42
C GLY A 32 5.11 -7.03 4.65
N THR A 33 6.19 -6.28 4.87
CA THR A 33 6.37 -4.99 4.19
C THR A 33 6.47 -5.19 2.69
N SER A 34 6.23 -4.11 1.94
CA SER A 34 6.40 -4.09 0.48
C SER A 34 7.77 -4.61 0.01
N GLU A 35 8.85 -4.43 0.79
CA GLU A 35 10.18 -4.98 0.51
C GLU A 35 10.21 -6.50 0.71
N VAL A 36 9.64 -7.00 1.80
CA VAL A 36 9.60 -8.45 2.08
C VAL A 36 8.80 -9.16 1.00
N GLN A 37 7.66 -8.63 0.61
CA GLN A 37 6.84 -9.18 -0.49
C GLN A 37 7.63 -9.20 -1.81
N ARG A 38 8.33 -8.11 -2.15
CA ARG A 38 9.21 -8.06 -3.34
C ARG A 38 10.34 -9.10 -3.28
N MET A 39 10.97 -9.30 -2.11
CA MET A 39 12.00 -10.32 -1.94
C MET A 39 11.45 -11.74 -2.09
N VAL A 40 10.27 -12.03 -1.54
CA VAL A 40 9.62 -13.35 -1.67
C VAL A 40 9.28 -13.61 -3.13
N ILE A 41 8.68 -12.64 -3.83
CA ILE A 41 8.38 -12.75 -5.27
C ILE A 41 9.66 -12.97 -6.07
N ALA A 42 10.72 -12.20 -5.81
CA ALA A 42 12.00 -12.34 -6.52
C ALA A 42 12.64 -13.73 -6.30
N ARG A 43 12.55 -14.29 -5.09
CA ARG A 43 13.02 -15.65 -4.79
C ARG A 43 12.25 -16.72 -5.55
N HIS A 44 10.93 -16.58 -5.66
CA HIS A 44 10.11 -17.51 -6.45
C HIS A 44 10.45 -17.41 -7.93
N LEU A 45 10.48 -16.19 -8.49
CA LEU A 45 10.82 -15.97 -9.91
C LEU A 45 12.21 -16.50 -10.29
N LEU A 46 13.24 -16.23 -9.48
CA LEU A 46 14.62 -16.65 -9.76
C LEU A 46 14.89 -18.12 -9.38
N GLY A 47 14.13 -18.68 -8.44
CA GLY A 47 14.17 -20.09 -8.07
C GLY A 47 13.49 -20.98 -9.10
N ASP A 48 12.34 -20.55 -9.62
CA ASP A 48 11.61 -21.23 -10.69
C ASP A 48 12.32 -21.09 -12.04
N ALA A 49 12.94 -19.93 -12.34
CA ALA A 49 13.74 -19.74 -13.56
C ALA A 49 15.03 -20.59 -13.62
N ARG A 50 15.40 -21.28 -12.53
CA ARG A 50 16.53 -22.22 -12.47
C ARG A 50 16.12 -23.69 -12.63
N ARG A 51 14.84 -24.00 -12.81
CA ARG A 51 14.36 -25.32 -13.25
C ARG A 51 14.18 -25.35 -14.77
#